data_AF-A0A975PIU8-F1
#
_entry.id   AF-A0A975PIU8-F1
#
_cell.length_a   1.000
_cell.length_b   1.000
_cell.length_c   1.000
_cell.angle_alpha   90.00
_cell.angle_beta   90.00
_cell.angle_gamma   90.00
#
_symmetry.space_group_name_H-M   'P 1'
#
loop_
_entity.id
_entity.type
_entity.pdbx_description
1 polymer ?
#
loop_
_entity_poly.entity_id
_entity_poly.type
_entity_poly.pdbx_seq_one_letter_code
_entity_poly.pdbx_strand_id
1 'polypeptide(L)'
;MTNLERLKMEIKGIDFPVEELQVYLLENDLQHDAEYEPTSNTNKKNIYRTAVAILESIANNPRLMKNYKTEDVTTTHFHTNLLNQIDNLNRKIRNMVDDDLNTENDAKFIYLFK
;
A
#
# COMPACT_ATOMS: atom_id res chain seq x y z
N MET A 1 -9.20 -12.81 5.70
CA MET A 1 -9.10 -11.36 6.04
C MET A 1 -9.61 -10.59 4.86
N THR A 2 -10.27 -9.46 5.05
CA THR A 2 -10.74 -8.62 3.93
C THR A 2 -9.65 -7.68 3.42
N ASN A 3 -9.81 -7.15 2.21
CA ASN A 3 -8.92 -6.11 1.68
C ASN A 3 -8.87 -4.88 2.60
N LEU A 4 -10.00 -4.52 3.23
CA LEU A 4 -10.07 -3.44 4.20
C LEU A 4 -9.24 -3.74 5.47
N GLU A 5 -9.36 -4.94 6.02
CA GLU A 5 -8.55 -5.35 7.18
C GLU A 5 -7.05 -5.32 6.85
N ARG A 6 -6.68 -5.79 5.65
CA ARG A 6 -5.29 -5.77 5.19
C ARG A 6 -4.74 -4.35 5.03
N LEU A 7 -5.56 -3.43 4.49
CA LEU A 7 -5.21 -2.02 4.36
C LEU A 7 -5.00 -1.37 5.73
N LYS A 8 -5.90 -1.62 6.69
CA LYS A 8 -5.78 -1.12 8.08
C LYS A 8 -4.49 -1.56 8.77
N MET A 9 -3.96 -2.74 8.42
CA MET A 9 -2.67 -3.19 8.92
C MET A 9 -1.48 -2.40 8.35
N GLU A 10 -1.57 -1.89 7.13
CA GLU A 10 -0.50 -1.07 6.51
C GLU A 10 -0.49 0.36 7.03
N ILE A 11 -1.67 0.95 7.26
CA ILE A 11 -1.81 2.30 7.83
C ILE A 11 -1.83 2.29 9.38
N LYS A 12 -1.38 1.20 10.00
CA LYS A 12 -1.47 1.01 11.46
C LYS A 12 -0.81 2.19 12.20
N GLY A 13 -1.59 2.85 13.06
CA GLY A 13 -1.16 4.03 13.81
C GLY A 13 -1.80 5.34 13.33
N ILE A 14 -2.57 5.30 12.23
CA ILE A 14 -3.37 6.41 11.73
C ILE A 14 -4.83 5.98 11.76
N ASP A 15 -5.67 6.71 12.51
CA ASP A 15 -7.09 6.39 12.65
C ASP A 15 -7.90 7.08 11.55
N PHE A 16 -8.11 6.40 10.42
CA PHE A 16 -8.86 6.96 9.28
C PHE A 16 -10.31 6.47 9.27
N PRO A 17 -11.29 7.31 8.87
CA PRO A 17 -12.68 6.90 8.73
C PRO A 17 -12.83 5.73 7.75
N VAL A 18 -13.62 4.73 8.14
CA VAL A 18 -13.80 3.51 7.32
C VAL A 18 -14.44 3.84 5.97
N GLU A 19 -15.35 4.82 5.92
CA GLU A 19 -15.96 5.24 4.66
C GLU A 19 -14.92 5.79 3.67
N GLU A 20 -13.98 6.60 4.15
CA GLU A 20 -12.90 7.13 3.30
C GLU A 20 -12.00 6.01 2.79
N LEU A 21 -11.63 5.05 3.64
CA LEU A 21 -10.84 3.88 3.23
C LEU A 21 -11.53 3.06 2.15
N GLN A 22 -12.86 2.92 2.21
CA GLN A 22 -13.64 2.23 1.19
C GLN A 22 -13.60 2.98 -0.16
N VAL A 23 -13.67 4.31 -0.14
CA VAL A 23 -13.56 5.13 -1.36
C VAL A 23 -12.20 4.92 -2.02
N TYR A 24 -11.09 5.02 -1.27
CA TYR A 24 -9.75 4.80 -1.82
C TYR A 24 -9.56 3.37 -2.36
N LEU A 25 -10.16 2.36 -1.72
CA LEU A 25 -10.14 0.98 -2.24
C LEU A 25 -10.89 0.88 -3.57
N LEU A 26 -12.08 1.48 -3.66
CA LEU A 26 -12.87 1.52 -4.89
C LEU A 26 -12.13 2.25 -6.04
N GLU A 27 -11.41 3.33 -5.75
CA GLU A 27 -10.56 4.03 -6.73
C GLU A 27 -9.41 3.18 -7.29
N ASN A 28 -9.00 2.14 -6.55
CA ASN A 28 -7.94 1.21 -6.95
C ASN A 28 -8.49 -0.15 -7.42
N ASP A 29 -9.77 -0.18 -7.84
CA ASP A 29 -10.49 -1.37 -8.31
C ASP A 29 -10.52 -2.53 -7.30
N LEU A 30 -10.52 -2.20 -6.00
CA LEU A 30 -10.63 -3.16 -4.92
C LEU A 30 -11.96 -3.04 -4.19
N GLN A 31 -12.68 -4.16 -4.12
CA GLN A 31 -13.83 -4.28 -3.24
C GLN A 31 -13.35 -4.44 -1.79
N HIS A 32 -13.91 -3.64 -0.88
CA HIS A 32 -13.52 -3.58 0.53
C HIS A 32 -13.94 -4.83 1.31
N ASP A 33 -15.05 -5.45 0.91
CA ASP A 33 -15.64 -6.66 1.45
C ASP A 33 -15.08 -7.94 0.82
N ALA A 34 -14.38 -7.83 -0.31
CA ALA A 34 -13.72 -8.97 -0.93
C ALA A 34 -12.62 -9.55 -0.05
N GLU A 35 -12.46 -10.87 -0.14
CA GLU A 35 -11.42 -11.60 0.57
C GLU A 35 -10.04 -11.26 -0.01
N TYR A 36 -9.10 -10.94 0.87
CA TYR A 36 -7.73 -10.66 0.49
C TYR A 36 -7.05 -11.93 0.02
N GLU A 37 -6.56 -11.90 -1.21
CA GLU A 37 -5.83 -12.99 -1.83
C GLU A 37 -4.31 -12.75 -1.72
N PRO A 38 -3.60 -13.41 -0.79
CA PRO A 38 -2.16 -13.20 -0.60
C PRO A 38 -1.31 -13.76 -1.75
N THR A 39 -1.88 -14.63 -2.58
CA THR A 39 -1.26 -15.26 -3.74
C THR A 39 -1.26 -14.37 -4.96
N SER A 40 -2.18 -13.40 -5.07
CA SER A 40 -2.19 -12.44 -6.16
C SER A 40 -1.28 -11.25 -5.84
N ASN A 41 -0.22 -11.09 -6.62
CA ASN A 41 0.63 -9.91 -6.54
C ASN A 41 -0.12 -8.66 -7.01
N THR A 42 -1.05 -8.79 -7.96
CA THR A 42 -1.90 -7.68 -8.43
C THR A 42 -2.78 -7.13 -7.31
N ASN A 43 -3.49 -7.98 -6.56
CA ASN A 43 -4.31 -7.55 -5.43
C ASN A 43 -3.45 -6.85 -4.37
N LYS A 44 -2.32 -7.47 -4.00
CA LYS A 44 -1.39 -6.91 -3.02
C LYS A 44 -0.79 -5.56 -3.45
N LYS A 45 -0.48 -5.39 -4.74
CA LYS A 45 0.01 -4.16 -5.33
C LYS A 45 -1.04 -3.04 -5.27
N ASN A 46 -2.29 -3.35 -5.57
CA ASN A 46 -3.38 -2.38 -5.49
C ASN A 46 -3.66 -1.95 -4.04
N ILE A 47 -3.55 -2.85 -3.06
CA ILE A 47 -3.65 -2.48 -1.63
C ILE A 47 -2.53 -1.52 -1.24
N TYR A 48 -1.30 -1.78 -1.69
CA TYR A 48 -0.17 -0.89 -1.40
C TYR A 48 -0.31 0.47 -2.08
N ARG A 49 -0.82 0.53 -3.32
CA ARG A 49 -1.16 1.79 -3.99
C ARG A 49 -2.20 2.58 -3.23
N THR A 50 -3.24 1.91 -2.75
CA THR A 50 -4.29 2.50 -1.91
C THR A 50 -3.70 3.08 -0.62
N ALA A 51 -2.83 2.31 0.06
CA ALA A 51 -2.15 2.77 1.27
C ALA A 51 -1.25 4.00 1.00
N VAL A 52 -0.52 4.00 -0.12
CA VAL A 52 0.32 5.15 -0.51
C VAL A 52 -0.55 6.38 -0.74
N ALA A 53 -1.66 6.28 -1.48
CA ALA A 53 -2.56 7.40 -1.74
C ALA A 53 -3.10 8.04 -0.44
N ILE A 54 -3.49 7.21 0.54
CA ILE A 54 -3.95 7.69 1.86
C ILE A 54 -2.81 8.40 2.59
N LEU A 55 -1.63 7.79 2.66
CA LEU A 55 -0.47 8.39 3.33
C LEU A 55 -0.03 9.69 2.66
N GLU A 56 -0.07 9.77 1.33
CA GLU A 56 0.21 11.00 0.57
C GLU A 56 -0.83 12.09 0.84
N SER A 57 -2.11 11.74 0.94
CA SER A 57 -3.17 12.69 1.32
C SER A 57 -2.91 13.30 2.70
N ILE A 58 -2.44 12.49 3.66
CA ILE A 58 -2.01 12.95 4.99
C ILE A 58 -0.73 13.77 4.89
N ALA A 59 0.24 13.35 4.07
CA ALA A 59 1.50 14.04 3.83
C ALA A 59 1.28 15.47 3.30
N ASN A 60 0.30 15.61 2.42
CA ASN A 60 -0.04 16.86 1.75
C ASN A 60 -0.88 17.80 2.61
N ASN A 61 -1.45 17.33 3.73
CA ASN A 61 -2.29 18.15 4.60
C ASN A 61 -1.70 18.29 6.02
N PRO A 62 -1.02 19.42 6.32
CA PRO A 62 -0.42 19.68 7.64
C PRO A 62 -1.42 19.65 8.80
N ARG A 63 -2.71 19.91 8.55
CA ARG A 63 -3.75 19.82 9.59
C ARG A 63 -4.01 18.37 9.97
N LEU A 64 -4.04 17.45 9.01
CA LEU A 64 -4.21 16.02 9.27
C LEU A 64 -3.01 15.47 10.05
N MET A 65 -1.78 15.89 9.72
CA MET A 65 -0.60 15.51 10.50
C MET A 65 -0.69 15.89 11.97
N LYS A 66 -1.27 17.06 12.28
CA LYS A 66 -1.44 17.52 13.67
C LYS A 66 -2.49 16.69 14.42
N ASN A 67 -3.47 16.12 13.73
CA ASN A 67 -4.52 15.30 14.34
C ASN A 67 -4.04 13.87 14.64
N TYR A 68 -3.08 13.35 13.86
CA TYR A 68 -2.58 11.98 14.00
C TYR A 68 -1.28 11.84 14.79
N LYS A 69 -0.64 12.94 15.20
CA LYS A 69 0.54 12.87 16.07
C LYS A 69 0.14 12.41 17.47
N THR A 70 0.93 11.51 18.05
CA THR A 70 0.95 11.30 19.50
C THR A 70 1.66 12.47 20.18
N GLU A 71 1.28 12.79 21.42
CA GLU A 71 1.71 14.03 22.11
C GLU A 71 3.24 14.18 22.22
N ASP A 72 3.98 13.07 22.19
CA ASP A 72 5.43 13.00 22.38
C ASP A 72 6.27 13.12 21.08
N VAL A 73 5.65 13.08 19.89
CA VAL A 73 6.38 13.11 18.62
C VAL A 73 6.27 14.49 17.97
N THR A 74 7.41 15.08 17.61
CA THR A 74 7.41 16.35 16.86
C THR A 74 6.78 16.14 15.48
N THR A 75 6.04 17.14 14.97
CA THR A 75 5.43 17.08 13.63
C THR A 75 6.46 16.73 12.56
N THR A 76 7.71 17.18 12.71
CA THR A 76 8.83 16.86 11.82
C THR A 76 9.19 15.38 11.86
N HIS A 77 9.30 14.76 13.04
CA HIS A 77 9.59 13.32 13.14
C HIS A 77 8.45 12.46 12.59
N PHE A 78 7.21 12.85 12.86
CA PHE A 78 6.04 12.17 12.28
C PHE A 78 6.05 12.25 10.74
N HIS A 79 6.31 13.44 10.20
CA HIS A 79 6.41 13.64 8.75
C HIS A 79 7.52 12.79 8.12
N THR A 80 8.71 12.77 8.71
CA THR A 80 9.82 11.94 8.20
C THR A 80 9.50 10.45 8.26
N ASN A 81 8.88 9.97 9.34
CA ASN A 81 8.46 8.57 9.45
C ASN A 81 7.41 8.21 8.41
N LEU A 82 6.46 9.10 8.16
CA LEU A 82 5.43 8.93 7.14
C LEU A 82 6.03 8.89 5.73
N LEU A 83 6.95 9.80 5.39
CA LEU A 83 7.68 9.77 4.12
C LEU A 83 8.50 8.49 3.94
N ASN A 84 9.17 8.01 4.99
CA ASN A 84 9.90 6.75 4.95
C ASN A 84 8.98 5.55 4.69
N GLN A 85 7.76 5.57 5.25
CA GLN A 85 6.77 4.52 5.02
C GLN A 85 6.25 4.56 3.58
N ILE A 86 6.00 5.76 3.04
CA ILE A 86 5.63 5.97 1.62
C ILE A 86 6.74 5.43 0.70
N ASP A 87 8.01 5.74 0.95
CA ASP A 87 9.11 5.22 0.11
C ASP A 87 9.24 3.69 0.22
N ASN A 88 9.08 3.12 1.41
CA ASN A 88 9.10 1.66 1.59
C ASN A 88 7.99 0.98 0.79
N LEU A 89 6.76 1.50 0.86
CA LEU A 89 5.63 0.99 0.07
C LEU A 89 5.88 1.16 -1.44
N ASN A 90 6.38 2.31 -1.89
CA ASN A 90 6.73 2.54 -3.28
C ASN A 90 7.84 1.61 -3.78
N ARG A 91 8.86 1.32 -2.95
CA ARG A 91 9.88 0.31 -3.26
C ARG A 91 9.28 -1.09 -3.36
N LYS A 92 8.37 -1.47 -2.46
CA LYS A 92 7.65 -2.74 -2.54
C LYS A 92 6.82 -2.85 -3.81
N ILE A 93 6.05 -1.82 -4.17
CA ILE A 93 5.25 -1.76 -5.40
C ILE A 93 6.13 -1.92 -6.65
N ARG A 94 7.30 -1.27 -6.68
CA ARG A 94 8.26 -1.37 -7.80
C ARG A 94 8.95 -2.73 -7.90
N ASN A 95 9.24 -3.34 -6.76
CA ASN A 95 9.90 -4.66 -6.69
C ASN A 95 8.92 -5.82 -6.88
N MET A 96 7.61 -5.56 -6.85
CA MET A 96 6.59 -6.55 -7.17
C MET A 96 6.52 -6.75 -8.67
N VAL A 97 6.85 -7.96 -9.10
CA VAL A 97 6.59 -8.45 -10.45
C VAL A 97 5.07 -8.66 -10.54
N ASP A 98 4.42 -8.06 -11.54
CA ASP A 98 3.00 -8.33 -11.81
C ASP A 98 2.82 -9.80 -12.18
N ASP A 99 1.68 -10.41 -11.78
CA ASP A 99 1.44 -11.85 -12.00
C ASP A 99 1.53 -12.24 -13.49
N ASP A 100 1.26 -11.31 -14.41
CA ASP A 100 1.43 -11.51 -15.85
C ASP A 100 2.90 -11.76 -16.28
N LEU A 101 3.89 -11.20 -15.58
CA LEU A 101 5.30 -11.31 -15.95
C LEU A 101 5.97 -12.59 -15.42
N ASN A 102 5.32 -13.32 -14.50
CA ASN A 102 5.82 -14.58 -13.96
C ASN A 102 5.58 -15.79 -14.89
N THR A 103 4.79 -15.63 -15.95
CA THR A 103 4.50 -16.76 -16.86
C THR A 103 5.53 -16.90 -18.00
N GLU A 104 6.39 -15.89 -18.24
CA GLU A 104 7.25 -15.90 -19.46
C GLU A 104 8.75 -16.06 -19.23
N ASN A 105 9.26 -15.96 -18.00
CA ASN A 105 10.72 -15.94 -17.75
C ASN A 105 11.34 -17.25 -17.24
N ASP A 106 10.54 -18.28 -16.93
CA ASP A 106 11.06 -19.51 -16.30
C ASP A 106 11.42 -20.64 -17.29
N ALA A 107 11.30 -20.43 -18.61
CA ALA A 107 11.39 -21.52 -19.59
C ALA A 107 12.22 -21.27 -20.87
N LYS A 108 13.22 -20.35 -20.89
CA LYS A 108 13.98 -20.09 -22.15
C LYS A 108 15.51 -19.97 -22.09
N PHE A 109 16.18 -20.17 -20.96
CA PHE A 109 17.65 -20.06 -20.90
C PHE A 109 18.44 -21.38 -20.90
N ILE A 110 17.77 -22.56 -20.91
CA ILE A 110 18.47 -23.86 -20.79
C ILE A 110 18.76 -24.53 -22.16
N TYR A 111 18.19 -24.09 -23.29
CA TYR A 111 18.27 -24.81 -24.57
C TYR A 111 19.01 -24.10 -25.72
N LEU A 112 19.98 -23.22 -25.45
CA LEU A 112 20.81 -22.61 -26.51
C LEU A 112 22.25 -23.16 -26.58
N PHE A 113 22.53 -24.31 -25.98
CA PHE A 113 23.78 -25.04 -26.19
C PHE A 113 23.51 -26.54 -26.32
N LYS A 114 23.14 -26.98 -27.52
CA LYS A 114 23.37 -28.35 -27.94
C LYS A 114 23.69 -28.40 -29.43
#